data_AF-A0A3D5RSA6-F1
#
_entry.id   AF-A0A3D5RSA6-F1
#
_cell.length_a   1.000
_cell.length_b   1.000
_cell.length_c   1.000
_cell.angle_alpha   90.00
_cell.angle_beta   90.00
_cell.angle_gamma   90.00
#
_symmetry.space_group_name_H-M   'P 1'
#
loop_
_entity.id
_entity.type
_entity.pdbx_description
1 polymer ?
#
loop_
_entity_poly.entity_id
_entity_poly.type
_entity_poly.pdbx_seq_one_letter_code
_entity_poly.pdbx_strand_id
1 'polypeptide(L)'
;MMRMPPLTLIYTTLCLACVAFLTISYAFAQDQEVPLGQDQDTPLPPPPGIGQNLEGQETEPLEQREDSLEIPFAQGQRGTSDGTIPGLLSQTRMILGDLDVLDIPLDEIPNYRGYMRDIVEELAIYAQRRDPNFIVVTRPGFDLLNWSQREYDLAEVKRDPDIRINPDAITPANMPMRRYIQAIDGIVLNGQFCAPLRVPQSEVSGMLNMGLQALSIEHCHSAETAKAGLDAAINANVISHIDLDSTDTFSHIPVSRPSPENSANVESLRAARNMLVSLHSRSFESRREWLGALQDTNYDVLIVDAFYNGNEALTKDNVHKLKFKQMGARRLVLGLVDIGYAEDERYYWQRDWRINEPTWIKAHGPDRPGQYVVEFWNPAWKAIVGRYFKGIMDLGFDGVVLGGVEAYRRWEFMTPLDPKASALIEED
;
A
#
# COMPACT_ATOMS: atom_id res chain seq x y z
N MET A 1 -22.13 76.60 13.42
CA MET A 1 -22.61 75.94 14.65
C MET A 1 -23.79 75.05 14.29
N MET A 2 -23.55 73.75 14.10
CA MET A 2 -24.60 72.73 14.01
C MET A 2 -24.17 71.57 14.91
N ARG A 3 -25.06 71.22 15.85
CA ARG A 3 -24.88 70.22 16.90
C ARG A 3 -25.11 68.82 16.32
N MET A 4 -24.19 67.89 16.60
CA MET A 4 -24.39 66.44 16.42
C MET A 4 -25.16 65.85 17.61
N PRO A 5 -26.02 64.83 17.41
CA PRO A 5 -26.47 63.91 18.46
C PRO A 5 -25.70 62.57 18.41
N PRO A 6 -25.80 61.71 19.46
CA PRO A 6 -24.73 60.79 19.84
C PRO A 6 -24.86 59.36 19.28
N LEU A 7 -23.71 58.69 19.15
CA LEU A 7 -23.58 57.25 18.95
C LEU A 7 -24.06 56.50 20.20
N THR A 8 -25.16 55.75 20.10
CA THR A 8 -25.43 54.58 20.97
C THR A 8 -26.56 53.77 20.34
N LEU A 9 -26.25 52.79 19.47
CA LEU A 9 -27.09 51.59 19.25
C LEU A 9 -26.49 50.58 18.24
N ILE A 10 -25.21 50.21 18.30
CA ILE A 10 -24.70 49.05 17.53
C ILE A 10 -23.63 48.31 18.34
N TYR A 11 -23.98 47.75 19.50
CA TYR A 11 -23.08 46.82 20.21
C TYR A 11 -23.80 45.74 21.04
N THR A 12 -25.10 45.52 20.83
CA THR A 12 -25.89 44.54 21.61
C THR A 12 -26.38 43.31 20.83
N THR A 13 -26.13 43.23 19.52
CA THR A 13 -26.53 42.07 18.70
C THR A 13 -25.36 41.16 18.29
N LEU A 14 -24.12 41.48 18.66
CA LEU A 14 -22.95 40.63 18.37
C LEU A 14 -22.50 39.74 19.54
N CYS A 15 -23.23 39.73 20.67
CA CYS A 15 -22.82 39.00 21.88
C CYS A 15 -23.65 37.71 22.16
N LEU A 16 -24.84 37.54 21.56
CA LEU A 16 -25.64 36.33 21.77
C LEU A 16 -25.22 35.12 20.91
N ALA A 17 -24.57 35.33 19.77
CA ALA A 17 -24.09 34.23 18.91
C ALA A 17 -22.78 33.58 19.43
N CYS A 18 -21.93 34.34 20.13
CA CYS A 18 -20.70 33.79 20.72
C CYS A 18 -20.94 33.00 22.02
N VAL A 19 -21.99 33.29 22.77
CA VAL A 19 -22.29 32.56 24.03
C VAL A 19 -22.95 31.20 23.75
N ALA A 20 -23.72 31.06 22.67
CA ALA A 20 -24.35 29.79 22.29
C ALA A 20 -23.35 28.75 21.73
N PHE A 21 -22.26 29.19 21.09
CA PHE A 21 -21.22 28.28 20.57
C PHE A 21 -20.25 27.78 21.66
N LEU A 22 -20.07 28.53 22.76
CA LEU A 22 -19.22 28.12 23.88
C LEU A 22 -19.92 27.18 24.89
N THR A 23 -21.26 27.13 24.92
CA THR A 23 -22.00 26.20 25.79
C THR A 23 -22.21 24.82 25.17
N ILE A 24 -22.19 24.69 23.84
CA ILE A 24 -22.30 23.37 23.18
C ILE A 24 -20.96 22.62 23.23
N SER A 25 -19.82 23.32 23.26
CA SER A 25 -18.50 22.71 23.42
C SER A 25 -18.18 22.27 24.85
N TYR A 26 -18.91 22.74 25.87
CA TYR A 26 -18.70 22.33 27.27
C TYR A 26 -19.57 21.15 27.72
N ALA A 27 -20.65 20.82 26.99
CA ALA A 27 -21.57 19.73 27.33
C ALA A 27 -21.20 18.36 26.71
N PHE A 28 -20.29 18.31 25.74
CA PHE A 28 -19.78 17.06 25.17
C PHE A 28 -18.46 16.55 25.80
N ALA A 29 -17.93 17.29 26.79
CA ALA A 29 -16.70 16.94 27.50
C ALA A 29 -16.93 16.33 28.90
N GLN A 30 -18.19 16.13 29.31
CA GLN A 30 -18.55 15.49 30.57
C GLN A 30 -19.69 14.49 30.37
N ASP A 31 -19.37 13.32 29.81
CA ASP A 31 -20.06 12.08 30.14
C ASP A 31 -19.25 10.91 29.58
N GLN A 32 -18.38 10.38 30.45
CA GLN A 32 -17.92 8.99 30.59
C GLN A 32 -16.59 8.98 31.34
N GLU A 33 -16.62 9.35 32.62
CA GLU A 33 -15.61 8.87 33.57
C GLU A 33 -15.91 7.40 33.88
N VAL A 34 -15.14 6.49 33.27
CA VAL A 34 -15.03 5.10 33.73
C VAL A 34 -13.99 5.09 34.87
N PRO A 35 -14.24 4.47 36.04
CA PRO A 35 -13.34 4.57 37.18
C PRO A 35 -11.97 3.93 36.88
N LEU A 36 -10.91 4.67 37.16
CA LEU A 36 -9.54 4.17 37.25
C LEU A 36 -9.45 3.13 38.37
N GLY A 37 -9.48 1.86 37.99
CA GLY A 37 -9.08 0.72 38.82
C GLY A 37 -7.55 0.68 38.95
N GLN A 38 -7.09 0.35 40.15
CA GLN A 38 -5.72 0.46 40.64
C GLN A 38 -4.69 -0.35 39.83
N ASP A 39 -3.46 0.19 39.79
CA ASP A 39 -2.21 -0.49 39.41
C ASP A 39 -2.15 -1.92 39.96
N GLN A 40 -2.03 -2.88 39.05
CA GLN A 40 -1.29 -4.12 39.30
C GLN A 40 -0.37 -4.39 38.10
N ASP A 41 0.92 -4.12 38.30
CA ASP A 41 2.02 -4.70 37.55
C ASP A 41 1.95 -6.24 37.69
N THR A 42 1.25 -6.90 36.78
CA THR A 42 1.40 -8.33 36.53
C THR A 42 1.95 -8.53 35.12
N PRO A 43 3.15 -9.10 34.97
CA PRO A 43 3.67 -9.48 33.66
C PRO A 43 2.70 -10.44 32.97
N LEU A 44 2.39 -10.18 31.71
CA LEU A 44 1.64 -11.11 30.86
C LEU A 44 2.39 -12.47 30.84
N PRO A 45 1.69 -13.61 31.00
CA PRO A 45 2.33 -14.91 30.89
C PRO A 45 2.86 -15.10 29.46
N PRO A 46 4.03 -15.74 29.28
CA PRO A 46 4.56 -16.03 27.95
C PRO A 46 3.59 -16.94 27.18
N PRO A 47 3.50 -16.79 25.85
CA PRO A 47 2.68 -17.66 25.02
C PRO A 47 3.14 -19.13 25.16
N PRO A 48 2.21 -20.11 25.16
CA PRO A 48 2.59 -21.52 25.24
C PRO A 48 3.47 -21.89 24.05
N GLY A 49 4.68 -22.35 24.36
CA GLY A 49 5.66 -22.80 23.37
C GLY A 49 5.12 -24.01 22.59
N ILE A 50 5.19 -23.93 21.26
CA ILE A 50 4.98 -25.07 20.38
C ILE A 50 6.25 -25.91 20.46
N GLY A 51 6.17 -27.00 21.21
CA GLY A 51 7.24 -27.97 21.32
C GLY A 51 6.81 -29.14 22.19
N GLN A 52 6.10 -30.10 21.59
CA GLN A 52 6.26 -31.55 21.79
C GLN A 52 5.12 -32.30 21.10
N ASN A 53 5.49 -33.46 20.54
CA ASN A 53 4.68 -34.44 19.84
C ASN A 53 4.50 -34.20 18.34
N LEU A 54 5.44 -34.73 17.56
CA LEU A 54 5.16 -35.71 16.49
C LEU A 54 6.48 -36.45 16.22
N GLU A 55 6.74 -37.48 17.03
CA GLU A 55 7.64 -38.56 16.65
C GLU A 55 6.92 -39.48 15.65
N GLY A 56 7.60 -39.79 14.55
CA GLY A 56 7.42 -41.03 13.79
C GLY A 56 6.23 -41.09 12.86
N GLN A 57 6.47 -40.87 11.56
CA GLN A 57 6.10 -41.87 10.55
C GLN A 57 6.95 -41.72 9.30
N GLU A 58 7.44 -42.87 8.85
CA GLU A 58 8.43 -43.09 7.80
C GLU A 58 7.91 -42.76 6.40
N THR A 59 8.88 -42.45 5.55
CA THR A 59 8.83 -42.21 4.11
C THR A 59 8.30 -43.38 3.29
N GLU A 60 7.54 -43.08 2.23
CA GLU A 60 7.61 -43.86 0.98
C GLU A 60 7.77 -42.94 -0.25
N PRO A 61 8.47 -43.38 -1.31
CA PRO A 61 8.92 -42.52 -2.40
C PRO A 61 7.93 -42.51 -3.58
N LEU A 62 7.68 -41.34 -4.16
CA LEU A 62 6.92 -41.22 -5.39
C LEU A 62 7.85 -41.18 -6.60
N GLU A 63 7.67 -42.21 -7.44
CA GLU A 63 8.30 -42.44 -8.73
C GLU A 63 8.09 -41.29 -9.73
N GLN A 64 9.09 -41.18 -10.59
CA GLN A 64 9.19 -40.32 -11.77
C GLN A 64 7.99 -40.53 -12.72
N ARG A 65 7.40 -39.41 -13.16
CA ARG A 65 6.79 -39.32 -14.50
C ARG A 65 7.29 -38.05 -15.18
N GLU A 66 8.19 -38.27 -16.12
CA GLU A 66 8.42 -37.36 -17.23
C GLU A 66 7.16 -37.36 -18.10
N ASP A 67 6.56 -36.19 -18.30
CA ASP A 67 5.79 -35.91 -19.51
C ASP A 67 6.03 -34.45 -19.89
N SER A 68 6.77 -34.30 -20.97
CA SER A 68 7.11 -33.07 -21.67
C SER A 68 5.87 -32.42 -22.27
N LEU A 69 5.54 -31.21 -21.81
CA LEU A 69 4.58 -30.32 -22.48
C LEU A 69 5.34 -29.24 -23.24
N GLU A 70 5.49 -29.45 -24.55
CA GLU A 70 5.93 -28.44 -25.50
C GLU A 70 4.86 -27.33 -25.61
N ILE A 71 5.25 -26.07 -25.37
CA ILE A 71 4.40 -24.90 -25.60
C ILE A 71 4.68 -24.37 -27.02
N PRO A 72 3.68 -24.21 -27.91
CA PRO A 72 3.93 -23.71 -29.26
C PRO A 72 4.21 -22.21 -29.25
N PHE A 73 5.28 -21.82 -29.92
CA PHE A 73 5.58 -20.44 -30.31
C PHE A 73 4.50 -19.89 -31.25
N ALA A 74 3.79 -18.83 -30.84
CA ALA A 74 2.96 -18.04 -31.75
C ALA A 74 3.79 -16.90 -32.36
N GLN A 75 4.07 -17.02 -33.66
CA GLN A 75 4.63 -15.96 -34.48
C GLN A 75 3.64 -14.79 -34.65
N GLY A 76 4.18 -13.58 -34.70
CA GLY A 76 3.40 -12.34 -34.66
C GLY A 76 2.46 -12.10 -35.84
N GLN A 77 1.43 -11.30 -35.58
CA GLN A 77 0.71 -10.54 -36.61
C GLN A 77 0.52 -9.08 -36.21
N ARG A 78 0.61 -8.23 -37.24
CA ARG A 78 0.47 -6.77 -37.24
C ARG A 78 -0.95 -6.35 -36.87
N GLY A 79 -1.04 -5.15 -36.32
CA GLY A 79 -2.24 -4.65 -35.66
C GLY A 79 -3.39 -4.23 -36.58
N THR A 80 -4.54 -4.14 -35.94
CA THR A 80 -5.67 -3.27 -36.29
C THR A 80 -6.27 -2.77 -34.98
N SER A 81 -6.51 -1.47 -34.94
CA SER A 81 -7.19 -0.75 -33.85
C SER A 81 -8.65 -1.20 -33.75
N ASP A 82 -8.97 -1.98 -32.73
CA ASP A 82 -10.34 -2.11 -32.24
C ASP A 82 -10.32 -2.20 -30.71
N GLY A 83 -10.99 -1.25 -30.07
CA GLY A 83 -10.92 -0.97 -28.64
C GLY A 83 -11.69 -2.00 -27.83
N THR A 84 -11.15 -3.21 -27.74
CA THR A 84 -11.83 -4.32 -27.06
C THR A 84 -11.13 -4.66 -25.73
N ILE A 85 -11.98 -4.84 -24.72
CA ILE A 85 -11.76 -5.18 -23.31
C ILE A 85 -11.23 -6.62 -22.98
N PRO A 86 -10.99 -7.59 -23.89
CA PRO A 86 -10.59 -8.96 -23.50
C PRO A 86 -9.28 -9.06 -22.72
N GLY A 87 -8.32 -8.16 -22.96
CA GLY A 87 -7.03 -8.18 -22.28
C GLY A 87 -7.09 -7.81 -20.80
N LEU A 88 -8.01 -6.91 -20.41
CA LEU A 88 -8.11 -6.43 -19.02
C LEU A 88 -8.86 -7.43 -18.12
N LEU A 89 -9.89 -8.09 -18.66
CA LEU A 89 -10.64 -9.13 -17.95
C LEU A 89 -9.80 -10.38 -17.72
N SER A 90 -9.01 -10.83 -18.70
CA SER A 90 -8.08 -11.96 -18.51
C SER A 90 -6.94 -11.64 -17.55
N GLN A 91 -6.41 -10.40 -17.58
CA GLN A 91 -5.39 -9.91 -16.63
C GLN A 91 -5.91 -9.87 -15.19
N THR A 92 -7.17 -9.49 -15.02
CA THR A 92 -7.77 -9.36 -13.70
C THR A 92 -8.14 -10.73 -13.11
N ARG A 93 -8.62 -11.67 -13.95
CA ARG A 93 -8.89 -13.07 -13.56
C ARG A 93 -7.61 -13.81 -13.12
N MET A 94 -6.49 -13.59 -13.82
CA MET A 94 -5.19 -14.19 -13.47
C MET A 94 -4.65 -13.73 -12.12
N ILE A 95 -4.92 -12.49 -11.72
CA ILE A 95 -4.43 -11.90 -10.46
C ILE A 95 -5.40 -12.18 -9.30
N LEU A 96 -6.70 -12.32 -9.56
CA LEU A 96 -7.72 -12.32 -8.52
C LEU A 96 -8.48 -13.65 -8.30
N GLY A 97 -8.30 -14.64 -9.19
CA GLY A 97 -9.03 -15.92 -9.15
C GLY A 97 -10.46 -15.82 -9.69
N ASP A 98 -11.24 -16.89 -9.54
CA ASP A 98 -12.67 -16.90 -9.84
C ASP A 98 -13.42 -16.09 -8.79
N LEU A 99 -13.99 -14.96 -9.22
CA LEU A 99 -14.72 -14.03 -8.36
C LEU A 99 -16.15 -13.87 -8.83
N ASP A 100 -17.07 -14.13 -7.91
CA ASP A 100 -18.48 -13.85 -8.13
C ASP A 100 -18.72 -12.34 -8.24
N VAL A 101 -19.51 -11.95 -9.23
CA VAL A 101 -20.02 -10.58 -9.37
C VAL A 101 -20.97 -10.30 -8.20
N LEU A 102 -20.82 -9.14 -7.57
CA LEU A 102 -21.70 -8.69 -6.51
C LEU A 102 -22.97 -8.08 -7.11
N ASP A 103 -24.12 -8.51 -6.62
CA ASP A 103 -25.43 -7.95 -6.96
C ASP A 103 -25.64 -6.64 -6.19
N ILE A 104 -25.07 -5.55 -6.73
CA ILE A 104 -25.18 -4.18 -6.20
C ILE A 104 -25.78 -3.30 -7.30
N PRO A 105 -26.85 -2.53 -7.02
CA PRO A 105 -27.38 -1.56 -7.97
C PRO A 105 -26.30 -0.60 -8.47
N LEU A 106 -26.30 -0.31 -9.78
CA LEU A 106 -25.23 0.47 -10.42
C LEU A 106 -25.02 1.84 -9.77
N ASP A 107 -26.09 2.49 -9.32
CA ASP A 107 -26.09 3.76 -8.62
C ASP A 107 -25.60 3.66 -7.16
N GLU A 108 -25.60 2.47 -6.57
CA GLU A 108 -25.08 2.18 -5.23
C GLU A 108 -23.61 1.76 -5.22
N ILE A 109 -23.03 1.33 -6.36
CA ILE A 109 -21.63 0.89 -6.46
C ILE A 109 -20.67 1.96 -5.89
N PRO A 110 -19.86 1.66 -4.85
CA PRO A 110 -18.91 2.62 -4.32
C PRO A 110 -17.78 2.98 -5.29
N ASN A 111 -17.20 4.18 -5.14
CA ASN A 111 -15.94 4.53 -5.79
C ASN A 111 -14.77 3.95 -4.98
N TYR A 112 -14.50 2.65 -5.12
CA TYR A 112 -13.48 1.94 -4.34
C TYR A 112 -12.07 2.53 -4.47
N ARG A 113 -11.68 2.97 -5.67
CA ARG A 113 -10.40 3.66 -5.85
C ARG A 113 -10.36 5.04 -5.20
N GLY A 114 -11.50 5.73 -5.16
CA GLY A 114 -11.70 6.93 -4.35
C GLY A 114 -11.42 6.67 -2.88
N TYR A 115 -12.03 5.62 -2.30
CA TYR A 115 -11.78 5.23 -0.91
C TYR A 115 -10.31 4.89 -0.63
N MET A 116 -9.63 4.23 -1.57
CA MET A 116 -8.19 3.94 -1.41
C MET A 116 -7.36 5.23 -1.37
N ARG A 117 -7.63 6.17 -2.28
CA ARG A 117 -6.96 7.48 -2.26
C ARG A 117 -7.24 8.24 -0.97
N ASP A 118 -8.48 8.22 -0.48
CA ASP A 118 -8.82 8.87 0.78
C ASP A 118 -8.02 8.31 1.97
N ILE A 119 -7.83 6.99 2.04
CA ILE A 119 -7.00 6.36 3.09
C ILE A 119 -5.56 6.82 2.99
N VAL A 120 -4.95 6.76 1.79
CA VAL A 120 -3.57 7.21 1.59
C VAL A 120 -3.41 8.70 1.93
N GLU A 121 -4.33 9.56 1.47
CA GLU A 121 -4.33 10.98 1.75
C GLU A 121 -4.48 11.28 3.26
N GLU A 122 -5.38 10.57 3.96
CA GLU A 122 -5.54 10.71 5.42
C GLU A 122 -4.26 10.36 6.17
N LEU A 123 -3.62 9.24 5.82
CA LEU A 123 -2.36 8.80 6.43
C LEU A 123 -1.21 9.77 6.13
N ALA A 124 -1.11 10.25 4.89
CA ALA A 124 -0.12 11.24 4.49
C ALA A 124 -0.30 12.58 5.20
N ILE A 125 -1.53 13.08 5.33
CA ILE A 125 -1.84 14.30 6.08
C ILE A 125 -1.44 14.13 7.55
N TYR A 126 -1.73 12.97 8.16
CA TYR A 126 -1.31 12.67 9.51
C TYR A 126 0.23 12.67 9.65
N ALA A 127 0.93 12.04 8.70
CA ALA A 127 2.38 12.02 8.66
C ALA A 127 2.98 13.42 8.56
N GLN A 128 2.55 14.21 7.56
CA GLN A 128 3.06 15.56 7.30
C GLN A 128 2.88 16.50 8.49
N ARG A 129 1.76 16.38 9.23
CA ARG A 129 1.52 17.19 10.44
C ARG A 129 2.47 16.85 11.58
N ARG A 130 2.95 15.60 11.63
CA ARG A 130 3.79 15.10 12.72
C ARG A 130 5.28 15.19 12.40
N ASP A 131 5.66 14.90 11.16
CA ASP A 131 7.00 15.04 10.61
C ASP A 131 6.89 15.40 9.11
N PRO A 132 7.16 16.66 8.74
CA PRO A 132 7.09 17.12 7.35
C PRO A 132 8.08 16.43 6.40
N ASN A 133 9.08 15.71 6.92
CA ASN A 133 10.05 14.96 6.11
C ASN A 133 9.72 13.46 6.04
N PHE A 134 8.65 13.00 6.67
CA PHE A 134 8.28 11.60 6.65
C PHE A 134 7.82 11.19 5.26
N ILE A 135 8.53 10.21 4.68
CA ILE A 135 8.32 9.76 3.31
C ILE A 135 7.08 8.86 3.22
N VAL A 136 6.22 9.10 2.24
CA VAL A 136 5.05 8.24 1.93
C VAL A 136 5.15 7.72 0.51
N VAL A 137 5.26 6.40 0.37
CA VAL A 137 5.35 5.71 -0.92
C VAL A 137 4.23 4.67 -1.03
N THR A 138 3.67 4.45 -2.22
CA THR A 138 2.63 3.42 -2.45
C THR A 138 3.16 2.25 -3.29
N ARG A 139 2.66 1.03 -3.05
CA ARG A 139 3.03 -0.20 -3.78
C ARG A 139 1.80 -1.04 -4.18
N PRO A 140 1.50 -1.18 -5.49
CA PRO A 140 1.72 -0.16 -6.51
C PRO A 140 0.73 0.99 -6.28
N GLY A 141 0.28 1.71 -7.31
CA GLY A 141 -0.62 2.86 -7.13
C GLY A 141 -0.54 3.92 -8.22
N PHE A 142 0.14 3.63 -9.34
CA PHE A 142 0.28 4.55 -10.48
C PHE A 142 -1.06 4.82 -11.20
N ASP A 143 -1.95 3.85 -11.15
CA ASP A 143 -3.34 3.86 -11.59
C ASP A 143 -4.26 4.81 -10.79
N LEU A 144 -3.84 5.22 -9.60
CA LEU A 144 -4.55 6.18 -8.75
C LEU A 144 -4.16 7.63 -9.03
N LEU A 145 -3.13 7.89 -9.83
CA LEU A 145 -2.65 9.24 -10.13
C LEU A 145 -3.63 10.08 -10.95
N ASN A 146 -4.55 9.45 -11.67
CA ASN A 146 -5.50 10.12 -12.54
C ASN A 146 -6.94 9.68 -12.24
N TRP A 147 -7.88 10.60 -12.48
CA TRP A 147 -9.31 10.30 -12.57
C TRP A 147 -9.55 9.35 -13.73
N SER A 148 -9.95 8.12 -13.45
CA SER A 148 -9.98 7.10 -14.51
C SER A 148 -11.25 7.17 -15.37
N GLN A 149 -11.22 6.47 -16.52
CA GLN A 149 -12.43 6.27 -17.33
C GLN A 149 -13.56 5.63 -16.51
N ARG A 150 -13.25 4.61 -15.69
CA ARG A 150 -14.24 3.94 -14.85
C ARG A 150 -14.90 4.91 -13.84
N GLU A 151 -14.15 5.87 -13.31
CA GLU A 151 -14.70 6.88 -12.39
C GLU A 151 -15.60 7.89 -13.12
N TYR A 152 -15.23 8.27 -14.34
CA TYR A 152 -16.08 9.06 -15.21
C TYR A 152 -17.40 8.33 -15.48
N ASP A 153 -17.34 7.05 -15.88
CA ASP A 153 -18.51 6.23 -16.19
C ASP A 153 -19.39 6.02 -14.94
N LEU A 154 -18.79 5.75 -13.77
CA LEU A 154 -19.51 5.63 -12.51
C LEU A 154 -20.23 6.93 -12.13
N ALA A 155 -19.58 8.08 -12.32
CA ALA A 155 -20.18 9.38 -12.06
C ALA A 155 -21.31 9.72 -13.05
N GLU A 156 -21.27 9.18 -14.27
CA GLU A 156 -22.36 9.29 -15.24
C GLU A 156 -23.54 8.40 -14.86
N VAL A 157 -23.30 7.15 -14.48
CA VAL A 157 -24.32 6.21 -13.98
C VAL A 157 -25.08 6.78 -12.78
N LYS A 158 -24.37 7.40 -11.84
CA LYS A 158 -24.96 8.00 -10.63
C LYS A 158 -25.60 9.36 -10.84
N ARG A 159 -25.55 9.89 -12.07
CA ARG A 159 -26.07 11.23 -12.37
C ARG A 159 -27.59 11.18 -12.46
N ASP A 160 -28.25 12.09 -11.74
CA ASP A 160 -29.69 12.31 -11.90
C ASP A 160 -29.96 12.88 -13.31
N PRO A 161 -30.75 12.19 -14.15
CA PRO A 161 -31.05 12.64 -15.51
C PRO A 161 -31.87 13.94 -15.55
N ASP A 162 -32.58 14.28 -14.46
CA ASP A 162 -33.42 15.48 -14.37
C ASP A 162 -32.61 16.72 -13.95
N ILE A 163 -31.37 16.56 -13.48
CA ILE A 163 -30.50 17.64 -13.03
C ILE A 163 -29.54 18.05 -14.15
N ARG A 164 -29.68 19.29 -14.63
CA ARG A 164 -28.73 19.87 -15.59
C ARG A 164 -27.45 20.29 -14.88
N ILE A 165 -26.35 19.59 -15.15
CA ILE A 165 -25.02 19.90 -14.62
C ILE A 165 -24.26 20.80 -15.60
N ASN A 166 -23.46 21.73 -15.07
CA ASN A 166 -22.51 22.50 -15.86
C ASN A 166 -21.42 21.56 -16.41
N PRO A 167 -21.17 21.48 -17.74
CA PRO A 167 -20.11 20.64 -18.30
C PRO A 167 -18.74 20.85 -17.67
N ASP A 168 -18.42 22.07 -17.23
CA ASP A 168 -17.14 22.38 -16.57
C ASP A 168 -17.00 21.76 -15.17
N ALA A 169 -18.10 21.30 -14.57
CA ALA A 169 -18.11 20.61 -13.28
C ALA A 169 -17.88 19.09 -13.43
N ILE A 170 -17.85 18.57 -14.66
CA ILE A 170 -17.59 17.16 -14.95
C ILE A 170 -16.08 16.95 -15.03
N THR A 171 -15.53 16.16 -14.11
CA THR A 171 -14.11 15.77 -14.16
C THR A 171 -13.88 14.84 -15.36
N PRO A 172 -13.08 15.24 -16.36
CA PRO A 172 -12.78 14.38 -17.49
C PRO A 172 -11.88 13.21 -17.08
N ALA A 173 -12.01 12.09 -17.79
CA ALA A 173 -11.07 10.97 -17.66
C ALA A 173 -9.63 11.42 -17.95
N ASN A 174 -8.68 10.78 -17.28
CA ASN A 174 -7.24 11.06 -17.27
C ASN A 174 -6.85 12.41 -16.65
N MET A 175 -7.74 13.07 -15.91
CA MET A 175 -7.39 14.28 -15.17
C MET A 175 -6.50 13.94 -13.96
N PRO A 176 -5.34 14.60 -13.76
CA PRO A 176 -4.47 14.31 -12.62
C PRO A 176 -5.12 14.59 -11.26
N MET A 177 -5.00 13.64 -10.34
CA MET A 177 -5.49 13.72 -8.97
C MET A 177 -4.51 14.49 -8.10
N ARG A 178 -4.49 15.82 -8.25
CA ARG A 178 -3.47 16.68 -7.64
C ARG A 178 -3.32 16.51 -6.13
N ARG A 179 -4.43 16.34 -5.39
CA ARG A 179 -4.39 16.16 -3.93
C ARG A 179 -3.65 14.87 -3.56
N TYR A 180 -4.00 13.77 -4.23
CA TYR A 180 -3.32 12.47 -4.06
C TYR A 180 -1.85 12.54 -4.47
N ILE A 181 -1.54 13.10 -5.64
CA ILE A 181 -0.17 13.27 -6.13
C ILE A 181 0.69 14.07 -5.15
N GLN A 182 0.14 15.11 -4.53
CA GLN A 182 0.84 15.94 -3.53
C GLN A 182 0.98 15.25 -2.16
N ALA A 183 0.22 14.18 -1.91
CA ALA A 183 0.24 13.47 -0.64
C ALA A 183 1.31 12.37 -0.58
N ILE A 184 1.91 11.99 -1.72
CA ILE A 184 2.89 10.90 -1.80
C ILE A 184 4.22 11.40 -2.39
N ASP A 185 5.31 10.75 -2.02
CA ASP A 185 6.67 11.05 -2.48
C ASP A 185 7.13 10.13 -3.62
N GLY A 186 6.51 8.97 -3.76
CA GLY A 186 6.88 8.00 -4.79
C GLY A 186 5.97 6.79 -4.90
N ILE A 187 6.25 5.96 -5.90
CA ILE A 187 5.52 4.72 -6.19
C ILE A 187 6.54 3.59 -6.40
N VAL A 188 6.29 2.44 -5.80
CA VAL A 188 6.98 1.18 -6.07
C VAL A 188 6.20 0.40 -7.13
N LEU A 189 6.83 0.11 -8.25
CA LEU A 189 6.33 -0.77 -9.30
C LEU A 189 6.66 -2.23 -8.98
N ASN A 190 5.75 -3.14 -9.31
CA ASN A 190 5.97 -4.58 -9.20
C ASN A 190 6.46 -5.12 -10.55
N GLY A 191 7.76 -4.91 -10.82
CA GLY A 191 8.41 -5.27 -12.06
C GLY A 191 8.19 -4.26 -13.18
N GLN A 192 9.28 -3.69 -13.69
CA GLN A 192 9.29 -2.72 -14.77
C GLN A 192 10.31 -3.08 -15.86
N PHE A 193 11.37 -3.81 -15.51
CA PHE A 193 12.48 -4.12 -16.41
C PHE A 193 12.63 -5.61 -16.67
N CYS A 194 12.35 -6.46 -15.67
CA CYS A 194 12.43 -7.92 -15.73
C CYS A 194 11.06 -8.61 -15.85
N ALA A 195 9.96 -7.89 -15.62
CA ALA A 195 8.61 -8.43 -15.76
C ALA A 195 8.10 -8.39 -17.23
N PRO A 196 7.21 -9.32 -17.62
CA PRO A 196 6.55 -9.30 -18.93
C PRO A 196 5.50 -8.17 -19.02
N LEU A 197 4.82 -7.90 -17.90
CA LEU A 197 3.88 -6.79 -17.77
C LEU A 197 4.62 -5.59 -17.18
N ARG A 198 4.47 -4.42 -17.80
CA ARG A 198 5.20 -3.20 -17.46
C ARG A 198 4.28 -2.01 -17.56
N VAL A 199 4.52 -1.02 -16.72
CA VAL A 199 3.92 0.29 -16.89
C VAL A 199 4.49 0.93 -18.15
N PRO A 200 3.65 1.53 -19.03
CA PRO A 200 4.15 2.24 -20.21
C PRO A 200 5.20 3.30 -19.83
N GLN A 201 6.27 3.42 -20.61
CA GLN A 201 7.36 4.36 -20.32
C GLN A 201 6.89 5.83 -20.25
N SER A 202 5.83 6.17 -20.98
CA SER A 202 5.18 7.48 -20.89
C SER A 202 4.53 7.74 -19.53
N GLU A 203 3.96 6.71 -18.90
CA GLU A 203 3.39 6.81 -17.56
C GLU A 203 4.51 6.94 -16.51
N VAL A 204 5.57 6.16 -16.63
CA VAL A 204 6.78 6.31 -15.78
C VAL A 204 7.34 7.72 -15.86
N SER A 205 7.52 8.23 -17.07
CA SER A 205 7.97 9.60 -17.30
C SER A 205 6.97 10.63 -16.74
N GLY A 206 5.67 10.34 -16.84
CA GLY A 206 4.60 11.16 -16.26
C GLY A 206 4.72 11.28 -14.75
N MET A 207 4.96 10.17 -14.04
CA MET A 207 5.20 10.16 -12.59
C MET A 207 6.38 11.05 -12.20
N LEU A 208 7.51 10.89 -12.89
CA LEU A 208 8.73 11.67 -12.63
C LEU A 208 8.50 13.17 -12.89
N ASN A 209 7.78 13.52 -13.95
CA ASN A 209 7.43 14.91 -14.28
C ASN A 209 6.47 15.55 -13.27
N MET A 210 5.68 14.75 -12.55
CA MET A 210 4.85 15.20 -11.43
C MET A 210 5.67 15.41 -10.14
N GLY A 211 6.96 15.06 -10.15
CA GLY A 211 7.87 15.21 -9.02
C GLY A 211 7.98 13.98 -8.12
N LEU A 212 7.24 12.91 -8.43
CA LEU A 212 7.28 11.64 -7.71
C LEU A 212 8.57 10.88 -8.00
N GLN A 213 9.06 10.12 -7.03
CA GLN A 213 10.12 9.14 -7.25
C GLN A 213 9.53 7.81 -7.73
N ALA A 214 10.13 7.24 -8.77
CA ALA A 214 9.79 5.91 -9.23
C ALA A 214 10.76 4.90 -8.63
N LEU A 215 10.22 3.87 -7.99
CA LEU A 215 10.94 2.73 -7.48
C LEU A 215 10.42 1.46 -8.16
N SER A 216 11.22 0.40 -8.24
CA SER A 216 10.77 -0.87 -8.82
C SER A 216 11.38 -2.08 -8.13
N ILE A 217 10.57 -3.10 -7.89
CA ILE A 217 11.02 -4.41 -7.44
C ILE A 217 11.08 -5.33 -8.65
N GLU A 218 12.27 -5.85 -8.96
CA GLU A 218 12.50 -6.69 -10.13
C GLU A 218 12.89 -8.12 -9.73
N HIS A 219 12.09 -9.07 -10.18
CA HIS A 219 12.37 -10.51 -10.12
C HIS A 219 12.92 -10.95 -11.47
N CYS A 220 14.24 -11.07 -11.58
CA CYS A 220 14.92 -11.36 -12.84
C CYS A 220 15.27 -12.85 -12.95
N HIS A 221 15.19 -13.42 -14.14
CA HIS A 221 15.34 -14.88 -14.31
C HIS A 221 16.81 -15.33 -14.40
N SER A 222 17.74 -14.38 -14.59
CA SER A 222 19.17 -14.65 -14.73
C SER A 222 20.03 -13.45 -14.34
N ALA A 223 21.32 -13.67 -14.06
CA ALA A 223 22.25 -12.59 -13.77
C ALA A 223 22.40 -11.59 -14.93
N GLU A 224 22.29 -12.06 -16.17
CA GLU A 224 22.34 -11.21 -17.38
C GLU A 224 21.13 -10.30 -17.46
N THR A 225 19.93 -10.85 -17.22
CA THR A 225 18.68 -10.06 -17.22
C THR A 225 18.64 -9.09 -16.03
N ALA A 226 19.15 -9.51 -14.87
CA ALA A 226 19.32 -8.64 -13.71
C ALA A 226 20.25 -7.46 -14.01
N LYS A 227 21.39 -7.70 -14.67
CA LYS A 227 22.31 -6.64 -15.08
C LYS A 227 21.66 -5.69 -16.08
N ALA A 228 21.02 -6.21 -17.12
CA ALA A 228 20.35 -5.40 -18.13
C ALA A 228 19.19 -4.58 -17.53
N GLY A 229 18.43 -5.17 -16.61
CA GLY A 229 17.36 -4.52 -15.87
C GLY A 229 17.87 -3.39 -14.99
N LEU A 230 19.00 -3.60 -14.30
CA LEU A 230 19.66 -2.56 -13.52
C LEU A 230 20.12 -1.39 -14.39
N ASP A 231 20.81 -1.68 -15.49
CA ASP A 231 21.31 -0.65 -16.41
C ASP A 231 20.12 0.15 -16.99
N ALA A 232 19.00 -0.49 -17.29
CA ALA A 232 17.77 0.17 -17.74
C ALA A 232 17.13 1.04 -16.64
N ALA A 233 17.07 0.55 -15.39
CA ALA A 233 16.54 1.28 -14.24
C ALA A 233 17.30 2.58 -13.98
N ILE A 234 18.64 2.50 -13.98
CA ILE A 234 19.52 3.67 -13.79
C ILE A 234 19.26 4.71 -14.89
N ASN A 235 19.17 4.28 -16.15
CA ASN A 235 18.91 5.18 -17.28
C ASN A 235 17.51 5.83 -17.23
N ALA A 236 16.53 5.12 -16.65
CA ALA A 236 15.17 5.62 -16.46
C ALA A 236 15.01 6.45 -15.17
N ASN A 237 16.07 6.63 -14.38
CA ASN A 237 16.03 7.26 -13.06
C ASN A 237 15.00 6.59 -12.12
N VAL A 238 14.97 5.25 -12.13
CA VAL A 238 14.15 4.39 -11.26
C VAL A 238 15.05 3.71 -10.24
N ILE A 239 14.71 3.83 -8.96
CA ILE A 239 15.44 3.18 -7.87
C ILE A 239 14.97 1.73 -7.78
N SER A 240 15.85 0.76 -8.03
CA SER A 240 15.42 -0.65 -8.10
C SER A 240 16.03 -1.54 -7.02
N HIS A 241 15.21 -2.46 -6.52
CA HIS A 241 15.64 -3.70 -5.90
C HIS A 241 15.60 -4.78 -6.98
N ILE A 242 16.68 -5.54 -7.11
CA ILE A 242 16.78 -6.61 -8.11
C ILE A 242 17.24 -7.87 -7.41
N ASP A 243 16.46 -8.93 -7.56
CA ASP A 243 16.84 -10.28 -7.15
C ASP A 243 16.62 -11.29 -8.28
N LEU A 244 17.02 -12.53 -7.99
CA LEU A 244 16.84 -13.68 -8.90
C LEU A 244 15.74 -14.63 -8.42
N ASP A 245 15.04 -14.25 -7.34
CA ASP A 245 13.94 -15.04 -6.81
C ASP A 245 12.72 -14.80 -7.69
N SER A 246 11.88 -15.81 -7.85
CA SER A 246 10.61 -15.67 -8.58
C SER A 246 9.44 -15.27 -7.67
N THR A 247 9.72 -14.93 -6.40
CA THR A 247 8.71 -14.75 -5.35
C THR A 247 8.97 -13.50 -4.53
N ASP A 248 7.89 -12.91 -4.02
CA ASP A 248 7.87 -11.78 -3.10
C ASP A 248 8.28 -12.15 -1.65
N THR A 249 9.16 -13.14 -1.49
CA THR A 249 9.62 -13.56 -0.15
C THR A 249 10.67 -12.61 0.42
N PHE A 250 11.50 -11.94 -0.39
CA PHE A 250 12.49 -10.95 0.09
C PHE A 250 13.29 -11.40 1.33
N SER A 251 13.65 -12.68 1.36
CA SER A 251 14.26 -13.35 2.52
C SER A 251 15.80 -13.40 2.43
N HIS A 252 16.34 -13.00 1.29
CA HIS A 252 17.77 -12.99 1.00
C HIS A 252 18.32 -11.57 0.99
N ILE A 253 19.43 -11.36 1.72
CA ILE A 253 20.19 -10.11 1.70
C ILE A 253 21.43 -10.31 0.83
N PRO A 254 21.61 -9.55 -0.26
CA PRO A 254 22.80 -9.67 -1.11
C PRO A 254 24.10 -9.42 -0.35
N VAL A 255 25.08 -10.31 -0.55
CA VAL A 255 26.44 -10.14 -0.01
C VAL A 255 27.27 -9.17 -0.87
N SER A 256 26.87 -8.96 -2.12
CA SER A 256 27.51 -8.00 -3.02
C SER A 256 27.18 -6.56 -2.64
N ARG A 257 28.10 -5.65 -2.97
CA ARG A 257 27.85 -4.21 -2.85
C ARG A 257 26.74 -3.79 -3.84
N PRO A 258 25.88 -2.83 -3.46
CA PRO A 258 24.89 -2.29 -4.38
C PRO A 258 25.57 -1.62 -5.58
N SER A 259 24.90 -1.62 -6.73
CA SER A 259 25.33 -0.90 -7.91
C SER A 259 24.18 0.00 -8.40
N PRO A 260 24.38 1.32 -8.56
CA PRO A 260 25.59 2.06 -8.22
C PRO A 260 25.71 2.24 -6.69
N GLU A 261 26.86 1.90 -6.09
CA GLU A 261 27.13 2.18 -4.68
C GLU A 261 27.23 3.69 -4.46
N ASN A 262 26.71 4.19 -3.33
CA ASN A 262 26.67 5.60 -3.02
C ASN A 262 27.22 5.85 -1.61
N SER A 263 28.30 6.62 -1.51
CA SER A 263 28.94 6.95 -0.23
C SER A 263 28.42 8.22 0.44
N ALA A 264 27.50 8.94 -0.22
CA ALA A 264 26.89 10.13 0.36
C ALA A 264 25.83 9.79 1.42
N ASN A 265 25.58 10.75 2.32
CA ASN A 265 24.39 10.73 3.17
C ASN A 265 23.14 10.94 2.31
N VAL A 266 22.11 10.14 2.55
CA VAL A 266 20.83 10.20 1.84
C VAL A 266 19.75 10.68 2.80
N GLU A 267 19.29 11.93 2.59
CA GLU A 267 18.28 12.59 3.44
C GLU A 267 16.91 12.69 2.76
N SER A 268 16.77 12.25 1.51
CA SER A 268 15.50 12.24 0.76
C SER A 268 15.53 11.18 -0.35
N LEU A 269 14.36 10.70 -0.78
CA LEU A 269 14.28 9.70 -1.86
C LEU A 269 14.95 10.17 -3.16
N ARG A 270 14.90 11.47 -3.48
CA ARG A 270 15.57 12.04 -4.66
C ARG A 270 17.09 11.85 -4.67
N ALA A 271 17.70 11.72 -3.48
CA ALA A 271 19.14 11.52 -3.35
C ALA A 271 19.55 10.04 -3.41
N ALA A 272 18.58 9.11 -3.33
CA ALA A 272 18.82 7.68 -3.36
C ALA A 272 19.08 7.20 -4.79
N ARG A 273 19.93 6.17 -4.92
CA ARG A 273 20.34 5.58 -6.21
C ARG A 273 20.10 4.08 -6.29
N ASN A 274 19.87 3.44 -5.16
CA ASN A 274 19.68 2.00 -5.05
C ASN A 274 18.80 1.70 -3.82
N MET A 275 18.16 0.54 -3.78
CA MET A 275 17.40 0.12 -2.62
C MET A 275 17.51 -1.39 -2.39
N LEU A 276 17.20 -1.81 -1.17
CA LEU A 276 17.06 -3.21 -0.78
C LEU A 276 15.71 -3.40 -0.09
N VAL A 277 14.98 -4.42 -0.49
CA VAL A 277 13.75 -4.88 0.15
C VAL A 277 14.04 -6.14 0.96
N SER A 278 13.67 -6.14 2.24
CA SER A 278 13.77 -7.31 3.12
C SER A 278 12.55 -7.40 4.03
N LEU A 279 11.57 -8.20 3.63
CA LEU A 279 10.25 -8.26 4.29
C LEU A 279 10.03 -9.55 5.10
N HIS A 280 10.72 -10.65 4.77
CA HIS A 280 10.60 -11.89 5.54
C HIS A 280 11.92 -12.24 6.20
N SER A 281 11.93 -12.22 7.54
CA SER A 281 13.12 -12.45 8.35
C SER A 281 13.23 -13.88 8.90
N ARG A 282 12.30 -14.78 8.55
CA ARG A 282 12.21 -16.15 9.11
C ARG A 282 13.40 -17.04 8.76
N SER A 283 14.16 -16.68 7.73
CA SER A 283 15.40 -17.34 7.33
C SER A 283 16.58 -17.06 8.27
N PHE A 284 16.49 -16.03 9.12
CA PHE A 284 17.55 -15.65 10.07
C PHE A 284 17.28 -16.26 11.44
N GLU A 285 18.32 -16.75 12.14
CA GLU A 285 18.21 -17.40 13.45
C GLU A 285 17.73 -16.45 14.54
N SER A 286 18.01 -15.15 14.39
CA SER A 286 17.60 -14.14 15.36
C SER A 286 17.40 -12.76 14.73
N ARG A 287 16.60 -11.91 15.39
CA ARG A 287 16.49 -10.48 15.06
C ARG A 287 17.86 -9.80 14.97
N ARG A 288 18.80 -10.15 15.84
CA ARG A 288 20.16 -9.56 15.85
C ARG A 288 20.92 -9.90 14.56
N GLU A 289 20.81 -11.13 14.08
CA GLU A 289 21.45 -11.57 12.85
C GLU A 289 20.86 -10.87 11.64
N TRP A 290 19.52 -10.85 11.52
CA TRP A 290 18.82 -10.16 10.43
C TRP A 290 19.19 -8.66 10.37
N LEU A 291 19.12 -7.96 11.50
CA LEU A 291 19.50 -6.55 11.57
C LEU A 291 21.00 -6.34 11.31
N GLY A 292 21.85 -7.30 11.69
CA GLY A 292 23.28 -7.27 11.39
C GLY A 292 23.56 -7.35 9.90
N ALA A 293 22.93 -8.32 9.22
CA ALA A 293 23.03 -8.48 7.78
C ALA A 293 22.56 -7.23 7.01
N LEU A 294 21.48 -6.58 7.45
CA LEU A 294 21.04 -5.29 6.88
C LEU A 294 22.04 -4.16 7.14
N GLN A 295 22.62 -4.09 8.35
CA GLN A 295 23.65 -3.10 8.72
C GLN A 295 24.92 -3.24 7.87
N ASP A 296 25.27 -4.46 7.48
CA ASP A 296 26.45 -4.77 6.67
C ASP A 296 26.30 -4.45 5.17
N THR A 297 25.22 -3.76 4.78
CA THR A 297 25.00 -3.29 3.40
C THR A 297 25.16 -1.77 3.25
N ASN A 298 25.37 -1.30 2.01
CA ASN A 298 25.52 0.13 1.67
C ASN A 298 24.35 0.69 0.84
N TYR A 299 23.17 0.09 0.93
CA TYR A 299 22.00 0.57 0.19
C TYR A 299 21.52 1.95 0.69
N ASP A 300 21.03 2.79 -0.22
CA ASP A 300 20.53 4.15 0.08
C ASP A 300 19.15 4.14 0.74
N VAL A 301 18.34 3.14 0.42
CA VAL A 301 17.01 2.90 0.99
C VAL A 301 16.91 1.44 1.41
N LEU A 302 16.48 1.20 2.64
CA LEU A 302 15.99 -0.10 3.10
C LEU A 302 14.47 -0.03 3.21
N ILE A 303 13.77 -0.98 2.58
CA ILE A 303 12.34 -1.24 2.82
C ILE A 303 12.27 -2.53 3.63
N VAL A 304 11.79 -2.44 4.87
CA VAL A 304 11.78 -3.56 5.80
C VAL A 304 10.45 -3.73 6.49
N ASP A 305 10.19 -4.93 6.97
CA ASP A 305 9.09 -5.16 7.90
C ASP A 305 9.40 -4.54 9.28
N ALA A 306 8.38 -4.02 9.96
CA ALA A 306 8.52 -3.50 11.32
C ALA A 306 8.56 -4.60 12.39
N PHE A 307 8.42 -5.86 11.98
CA PHE A 307 8.42 -7.03 12.84
C PHE A 307 9.44 -8.06 12.36
N TYR A 308 10.23 -8.58 13.29
CA TYR A 308 10.94 -9.84 13.08
C TYR A 308 9.95 -11.00 13.21
N ASN A 309 10.03 -11.96 12.28
CA ASN A 309 9.15 -13.14 12.19
C ASN A 309 7.65 -12.82 12.14
N GLY A 310 7.29 -11.65 11.59
CA GLY A 310 5.92 -11.20 11.39
C GLY A 310 5.25 -10.60 12.64
N ASN A 311 5.71 -10.93 13.84
CA ASN A 311 5.05 -10.56 15.11
C ASN A 311 5.94 -9.96 16.20
N GLU A 312 7.26 -10.02 16.09
CA GLU A 312 8.16 -9.42 17.09
C GLU A 312 8.58 -8.01 16.68
N ALA A 313 7.92 -7.00 17.25
CA ALA A 313 8.16 -5.60 16.90
C ALA A 313 9.64 -5.20 17.05
N LEU A 314 10.14 -4.44 16.07
CA LEU A 314 11.40 -3.72 16.19
C LEU A 314 11.29 -2.62 17.26
N THR A 315 12.44 -2.20 17.77
CA THR A 315 12.54 -1.05 18.69
C THR A 315 13.06 0.19 17.98
N LYS A 316 12.88 1.37 18.58
CA LYS A 316 13.48 2.63 18.10
C LYS A 316 14.99 2.53 17.87
N ASP A 317 15.71 1.85 18.76
CA ASP A 317 17.15 1.63 18.62
C ASP A 317 17.49 0.73 17.42
N ASN A 318 16.67 -0.30 17.16
CA ASN A 318 16.84 -1.15 15.98
C ASN A 318 16.70 -0.33 14.70
N VAL A 319 15.63 0.46 14.57
CA VAL A 319 15.39 1.31 13.39
C VAL A 319 16.49 2.37 13.25
N HIS A 320 16.89 3.01 14.35
CA HIS A 320 17.96 4.00 14.33
C HIS A 320 19.29 3.42 13.83
N LYS A 321 19.67 2.20 14.24
CA LYS A 321 20.89 1.54 13.75
C LYS A 321 20.83 1.24 12.26
N LEU A 322 19.66 0.86 11.74
CA LEU A 322 19.47 0.62 10.30
C LEU A 322 19.64 1.89 9.45
N LYS A 323 19.55 3.10 10.03
CA LYS A 323 19.72 4.37 9.30
C LYS A 323 21.14 4.67 8.87
N PHE A 324 22.11 3.82 9.21
CA PHE A 324 23.50 3.96 8.79
C PHE A 324 23.91 2.77 7.91
N LYS A 325 24.54 3.09 6.78
CA LYS A 325 25.20 2.13 5.89
C LYS A 325 26.40 1.50 6.62
N GLN A 326 26.89 0.36 6.13
CA GLN A 326 28.11 -0.25 6.65
C GLN A 326 29.29 0.74 6.68
N MET A 327 29.38 1.60 5.67
CA MET A 327 30.42 2.64 5.58
C MET A 327 30.17 3.89 6.44
N GLY A 328 29.11 3.91 7.26
CA GLY A 328 28.78 4.97 8.22
C GLY A 328 27.96 6.13 7.66
N ALA A 329 27.82 6.25 6.34
CA ALA A 329 26.94 7.26 5.73
C ALA A 329 25.46 6.96 6.01
N ARG A 330 24.65 8.02 6.13
CA ARG A 330 23.22 7.91 6.41
C ARG A 330 22.46 7.35 5.19
N ARG A 331 21.47 6.50 5.47
CA ARG A 331 20.47 5.97 4.53
C ARG A 331 19.06 6.14 5.09
N LEU A 332 18.07 5.93 4.21
CA LEU A 332 16.66 5.93 4.56
C LEU A 332 16.18 4.53 4.94
N VAL A 333 15.32 4.44 5.96
CA VAL A 333 14.65 3.18 6.35
C VAL A 333 13.14 3.40 6.32
N LEU A 334 12.46 2.67 5.43
CA LEU A 334 11.01 2.72 5.25
C LEU A 334 10.38 1.42 5.76
N GLY A 335 9.27 1.54 6.50
CA GLY A 335 8.49 0.40 6.97
C GLY A 335 7.40 0.03 5.96
N LEU A 336 7.18 -1.25 5.68
CA LEU A 336 6.00 -1.68 4.92
C LEU A 336 4.76 -1.75 5.83
N VAL A 337 3.66 -1.16 5.37
CA VAL A 337 2.33 -1.32 5.98
C VAL A 337 1.34 -1.69 4.88
N ASP A 338 0.75 -2.87 4.96
CA ASP A 338 -0.35 -3.23 4.07
C ASP A 338 -1.65 -2.54 4.53
N ILE A 339 -2.30 -1.82 3.61
CA ILE A 339 -3.55 -1.11 3.88
C ILE A 339 -4.75 -1.77 3.19
N GLY A 340 -4.51 -2.75 2.31
CA GLY A 340 -5.52 -3.43 1.51
C GLY A 340 -5.86 -4.85 1.97
N TYR A 341 -4.97 -5.47 2.74
CA TYR A 341 -5.09 -6.85 3.20
C TYR A 341 -4.72 -7.01 4.68
N ALA A 342 -5.39 -7.95 5.35
CA ALA A 342 -5.03 -8.40 6.70
C ALA A 342 -4.11 -9.63 6.63
N GLU A 343 -3.36 -9.86 7.70
CA GLU A 343 -2.41 -10.98 7.81
C GLU A 343 -2.55 -11.61 9.20
N ASP A 344 -2.65 -12.93 9.25
CA ASP A 344 -2.90 -13.67 10.48
C ASP A 344 -1.71 -13.78 11.43
N GLU A 345 -0.51 -13.53 10.93
CA GLU A 345 0.70 -13.48 11.74
C GLU A 345 0.86 -12.14 12.49
N ARG A 346 0.07 -11.11 12.18
CA ARG A 346 0.27 -9.76 12.71
C ARG A 346 -0.28 -9.58 14.12
N TYR A 347 0.30 -8.62 14.84
CA TYR A 347 -0.07 -8.30 16.22
C TYR A 347 -1.55 -7.94 16.42
N TYR A 348 -2.23 -7.47 15.38
CA TYR A 348 -3.65 -7.07 15.44
C TYR A 348 -4.61 -8.23 15.20
N TRP A 349 -4.11 -9.36 14.68
CA TRP A 349 -4.96 -10.51 14.37
C TRP A 349 -5.47 -11.14 15.66
N GLN A 350 -6.77 -11.42 15.72
CA GLN A 350 -7.37 -12.11 16.85
C GLN A 350 -7.55 -13.58 16.49
N ARG A 351 -7.26 -14.46 17.46
CA ARG A 351 -7.23 -15.91 17.23
C ARG A 351 -8.54 -16.49 16.72
N ASP A 352 -9.66 -15.86 17.07
CA ASP A 352 -11.00 -16.25 16.66
C ASP A 352 -11.44 -15.59 15.35
N TRP A 353 -10.62 -14.77 14.70
CA TRP A 353 -10.97 -14.22 13.39
C TRP A 353 -10.97 -15.31 12.32
N ARG A 354 -12.01 -15.30 11.48
CA ARG A 354 -12.16 -16.10 10.27
C ARG A 354 -12.85 -15.28 9.19
N ILE A 355 -12.97 -15.85 7.99
CA ILE A 355 -13.75 -15.23 6.92
C ILE A 355 -15.18 -14.94 7.44
N ASN A 356 -15.65 -13.72 7.18
CA ASN A 356 -16.89 -13.11 7.65
C ASN A 356 -16.98 -12.85 9.16
N GLU A 357 -15.94 -13.13 9.94
CA GLU A 357 -15.89 -12.81 11.36
C GLU A 357 -14.52 -12.26 11.76
N PRO A 358 -14.33 -10.93 11.82
CA PRO A 358 -15.33 -9.88 11.62
C PRO A 358 -15.82 -9.78 10.18
N THR A 359 -17.01 -9.17 10.00
CA THR A 359 -17.72 -9.11 8.72
C THR A 359 -16.93 -8.45 7.58
N TRP A 360 -15.90 -7.67 7.91
CA TRP A 360 -15.03 -7.02 6.94
C TRP A 360 -13.89 -7.91 6.44
N ILE A 361 -13.67 -9.11 6.98
CA ILE A 361 -12.76 -10.13 6.41
C ILE A 361 -13.57 -10.99 5.45
N LYS A 362 -13.16 -11.07 4.18
CA LYS A 362 -14.05 -11.56 3.11
C LYS A 362 -13.57 -12.81 2.40
N ALA A 363 -12.27 -12.97 2.26
CA ALA A 363 -11.69 -14.10 1.57
C ALA A 363 -10.23 -14.26 1.98
N HIS A 364 -9.60 -15.35 1.56
CA HIS A 364 -8.14 -15.44 1.53
C HIS A 364 -7.57 -14.45 0.49
N GLY A 365 -6.40 -13.90 0.80
CA GLY A 365 -5.65 -13.03 -0.10
C GLY A 365 -5.08 -13.80 -1.30
N PRO A 366 -4.80 -13.11 -2.43
CA PRO A 366 -4.34 -13.76 -3.65
C PRO A 366 -2.87 -14.19 -3.60
N ASP A 367 -2.04 -13.54 -2.78
CA ASP A 367 -0.59 -13.61 -2.95
C ASP A 367 0.08 -14.66 -2.06
N ARG A 368 -0.36 -14.78 -0.80
CA ARG A 368 0.30 -15.63 0.19
C ARG A 368 -0.64 -16.27 1.20
N PRO A 369 -0.32 -17.49 1.70
CA PRO A 369 -1.00 -18.07 2.85
C PRO A 369 -1.01 -17.11 4.04
N GLY A 370 -2.13 -17.06 4.76
CA GLY A 370 -2.32 -16.19 5.92
C GLY A 370 -2.67 -14.73 5.59
N GLN A 371 -2.66 -14.34 4.32
CA GLN A 371 -3.23 -13.07 3.87
C GLN A 371 -4.75 -13.19 3.70
N TYR A 372 -5.48 -12.11 3.97
CA TYR A 372 -6.93 -12.03 3.89
C TYR A 372 -7.40 -10.75 3.20
N VAL A 373 -8.33 -10.90 2.27
CA VAL A 373 -9.07 -9.78 1.66
C VAL A 373 -9.93 -9.13 2.73
N VAL A 374 -9.84 -7.80 2.81
CA VAL A 374 -10.69 -7.00 3.69
C VAL A 374 -11.49 -5.96 2.92
N GLU A 375 -12.64 -5.56 3.47
CA GLU A 375 -13.26 -4.28 3.12
C GLU A 375 -12.34 -3.16 3.63
N PHE A 376 -11.36 -2.74 2.84
CA PHE A 376 -10.33 -1.80 3.31
C PHE A 376 -10.89 -0.42 3.71
N TRP A 377 -12.09 -0.06 3.24
CA TRP A 377 -12.80 1.15 3.65
C TRP A 377 -13.53 1.00 5.00
N ASN A 378 -13.62 -0.22 5.56
CA ASN A 378 -14.32 -0.46 6.81
C ASN A 378 -13.66 0.31 7.98
N PRO A 379 -14.41 1.07 8.80
CA PRO A 379 -13.84 1.85 9.89
C PRO A 379 -13.01 1.05 10.89
N ALA A 380 -13.38 -0.20 11.17
CA ALA A 380 -12.63 -1.05 12.10
C ALA A 380 -11.25 -1.42 11.54
N TRP A 381 -11.18 -1.73 10.24
CA TRP A 381 -9.91 -1.96 9.53
C TRP A 381 -9.08 -0.68 9.46
N LYS A 382 -9.68 0.45 9.05
CA LYS A 382 -9.00 1.76 9.04
C LYS A 382 -8.39 2.11 10.41
N ALA A 383 -9.06 1.76 11.51
CA ALA A 383 -8.54 1.98 12.85
C ALA A 383 -7.31 1.11 13.18
N ILE A 384 -7.25 -0.14 12.68
CA ILE A 384 -6.06 -1.01 12.79
C ILE A 384 -4.90 -0.41 12.02
N VAL A 385 -5.12 -0.07 10.74
CA VAL A 385 -4.12 0.56 9.86
C VAL A 385 -3.59 1.86 10.48
N GLY A 386 -4.45 2.72 11.01
CA GLY A 386 -4.04 3.97 11.65
C GLY A 386 -3.15 3.76 12.87
N ARG A 387 -3.41 2.73 13.70
CA ARG A 387 -2.53 2.39 14.82
C ARG A 387 -1.20 1.81 14.35
N TYR A 388 -1.22 0.96 13.33
CA TYR A 388 0.01 0.40 12.75
C TYR A 388 0.89 1.51 12.17
N PHE A 389 0.32 2.36 11.30
CA PHE A 389 1.00 3.52 10.73
C PHE A 389 1.59 4.44 11.80
N LYS A 390 0.82 4.75 12.86
CA LYS A 390 1.33 5.51 14.01
C LYS A 390 2.53 4.80 14.65
N GLY A 391 2.50 3.48 14.79
CA GLY A 391 3.60 2.66 15.28
C GLY A 391 4.87 2.80 14.44
N ILE A 392 4.76 2.80 13.11
CA ILE A 392 5.90 3.05 12.20
C ILE A 392 6.55 4.41 12.51
N MET A 393 5.76 5.46 12.62
CA MET A 393 6.28 6.79 12.97
C MET A 393 6.86 6.82 14.38
N ASP A 394 6.21 6.15 15.35
CA ASP A 394 6.69 6.07 16.74
C ASP A 394 8.03 5.34 16.85
N LEU A 395 8.27 4.32 16.02
CA LEU A 395 9.56 3.60 15.97
C LEU A 395 10.67 4.41 15.30
N GLY A 396 10.33 5.53 14.67
CA GLY A 396 11.29 6.45 14.07
C GLY A 396 11.79 6.00 12.70
N PHE A 397 10.97 5.29 11.91
CA PHE A 397 11.25 5.09 10.49
C PHE A 397 11.32 6.45 9.76
N ASP A 398 12.09 6.52 8.66
CA ASP A 398 12.16 7.74 7.82
C ASP A 398 10.93 7.89 6.92
N GLY A 399 10.15 6.82 6.77
CA GLY A 399 8.91 6.81 6.01
C GLY A 399 8.24 5.45 5.97
N VAL A 400 7.28 5.33 5.07
CA VAL A 400 6.43 4.15 4.92
C VAL A 400 6.24 3.81 3.44
N VAL A 401 6.19 2.51 3.15
CA VAL A 401 5.63 1.97 1.92
C VAL A 401 4.25 1.42 2.25
N LEU A 402 3.20 1.99 1.65
CA LEU A 402 1.83 1.53 1.75
C LEU A 402 1.60 0.44 0.70
N GLY A 403 1.53 -0.81 1.15
CA GLY A 403 1.24 -1.98 0.32
C GLY A 403 -0.26 -2.27 0.21
N GLY A 404 -0.66 -3.15 -0.71
CA GLY A 404 -2.06 -3.53 -0.90
C GLY A 404 -2.92 -2.40 -1.49
N VAL A 405 -2.30 -1.37 -2.05
CA VAL A 405 -3.00 -0.21 -2.62
C VAL A 405 -3.87 -0.63 -3.79
N GLU A 406 -3.50 -1.67 -4.51
CA GLU A 406 -4.26 -2.26 -5.61
C GLU A 406 -5.50 -3.05 -5.17
N ALA A 407 -5.74 -3.25 -3.87
CA ALA A 407 -6.87 -4.02 -3.36
C ALA A 407 -8.24 -3.51 -3.85
N TYR A 408 -8.35 -2.23 -4.20
CA TYR A 408 -9.56 -1.66 -4.80
C TYR A 408 -9.97 -2.33 -6.12
N ARG A 409 -9.01 -2.85 -6.89
CA ARG A 409 -9.25 -3.45 -8.21
C ARG A 409 -10.12 -4.69 -8.11
N ARG A 410 -9.96 -5.46 -7.03
CA ARG A 410 -10.82 -6.61 -6.74
C ARG A 410 -12.29 -6.21 -6.68
N TRP A 411 -12.57 -5.16 -5.93
CA TRP A 411 -13.94 -4.69 -5.72
C TRP A 411 -14.53 -4.07 -6.98
N GLU A 412 -13.71 -3.37 -7.78
CA GLU A 412 -14.13 -2.87 -9.09
C GLU A 412 -14.42 -3.99 -10.09
N PHE A 413 -13.65 -5.08 -10.06
CA PHE A 413 -13.87 -6.25 -10.91
C PHE A 413 -15.17 -6.97 -10.54
N MET A 414 -15.44 -7.12 -9.24
CA MET A 414 -16.67 -7.71 -8.73
C MET A 414 -17.91 -6.80 -8.89
N THR A 415 -17.73 -5.55 -9.35
CA THR A 415 -18.84 -4.59 -9.58
C THR A 415 -18.71 -3.95 -10.96
N PRO A 416 -18.86 -4.72 -12.05
CA PRO A 416 -18.75 -4.20 -13.41
C PRO A 416 -19.83 -3.14 -13.69
N LEU A 417 -19.46 -2.07 -14.41
CA LEU A 417 -20.42 -1.03 -14.82
C LEU A 417 -21.14 -1.34 -16.14
N ASP A 418 -20.67 -2.36 -16.88
CA ASP A 418 -21.29 -2.83 -18.13
C ASP A 418 -21.93 -4.22 -17.90
N PRO A 419 -23.26 -4.35 -18.06
CA PRO A 419 -23.95 -5.64 -18.00
C PRO A 419 -23.40 -6.70 -18.98
N LYS A 420 -22.85 -6.30 -20.13
CA LYS A 420 -22.25 -7.24 -21.10
C LYS A 420 -20.94 -7.86 -20.60
N ALA A 421 -20.22 -7.16 -19.72
CA ALA A 421 -19.05 -7.74 -19.04
C ALA A 421 -19.47 -8.74 -17.95
N SER A 422 -20.67 -8.58 -17.36
CA SER A 422 -21.21 -9.50 -16.36
C SER A 422 -21.63 -10.84 -16.97
N ALA A 423 -22.22 -10.82 -18.18
CA ALA A 423 -22.59 -12.03 -18.92
C ALA A 423 -21.41 -12.91 -19.35
N LEU A 424 -20.20 -12.33 -19.48
CA LEU A 424 -18.96 -13.08 -19.74
C LEU A 424 -18.36 -13.72 -18.47
N ILE A 425 -18.85 -13.35 -17.29
CA ILE A 425 -18.41 -13.92 -16.00
C ILE A 425 -19.31 -15.09 -15.59
N GLU A 426 -20.58 -15.12 -16.02
CA GLU A 426 -21.53 -16.20 -15.71
C GLU A 426 -21.50 -17.39 -16.70
N GLU A 427 -20.85 -17.26 -17.87
CA GLU A 427 -20.85 -18.30 -18.92
C GLU A 427 -19.59 -19.20 -18.98
N ASP A 428 -18.61 -19.01 -18.10
CA ASP A 428 -17.43 -19.89 -17.91
C ASP A 428 -17.48 -20.53 -16.51
#